data_AF-A0A3M1XQZ4-F1
#
_entry.id   AF-A0A3M1XQZ4-F1
#
_cell.length_a   1.000
_cell.length_b   1.000
_cell.length_c   1.000
_cell.angle_alpha   90.00
_cell.angle_beta   90.00
_cell.angle_gamma   90.00
#
_symmetry.space_group_name_H-M   'P 1'
#
loop_
_entity.id
_entity.type
_entity.pdbx_description
1 polymer ?
#
loop_
_entity_poly.entity_id
_entity_poly.type
_entity_poly.pdbx_seq_one_letter_code
_entity_poly.pdbx_strand_id
1 'polypeptide(L)'
;MVLLNKYRKIQSELGIIGKSEQIRELIELVISVAPTDISVLITGESGTGKEVFAKAIHKLSPRRNGPMISVNCGAIPEGLLESELFGHERGAFTGAVATKKGYFELADRGTIFLDEIGEMPIQTQVKLLRVLETGEFMRVGSGDVRKVDVRVIAATNRDLAEMVRQGTFRKDLYYRLKAVSLHIPPLRERKEDIPLLIEHFMKEVTNRSEIEFAGFTEEAMEVLINYPWPGNVRELKNFIETIVILSRGEKVTAEMVREHLSHYELPESEENAALPMPTGKSVERAERELIYKALVSLGVEMREIKDLLYQITDRLNGRFSEGVVVTPATVVEEDEIKPMDQVEREMIEKALEKFHGNRRQAARALNISERTLYRKIKEYNLDV
;
A
#
# COMPACT_ATOMS: atom_id res chain seq x y z
N MET A 1 19.49 -16.83 35.14
CA MET A 1 20.44 -16.93 34.01
C MET A 1 19.95 -17.86 32.88
N VAL A 2 19.39 -19.05 33.17
CA VAL A 2 18.86 -19.99 32.15
C VAL A 2 17.64 -19.46 31.37
N LEU A 3 16.71 -18.78 32.06
CA LEU A 3 15.53 -18.19 31.41
C LEU A 3 15.92 -17.07 30.41
N LEU A 4 16.80 -16.14 30.80
CA LEU A 4 17.25 -15.04 29.94
C LEU A 4 17.89 -15.51 28.62
N ASN A 5 18.65 -16.62 28.66
CA ASN A 5 19.24 -17.22 27.46
C ASN A 5 18.18 -17.88 26.56
N LYS A 6 17.11 -18.42 27.13
CA LYS A 6 15.97 -18.95 26.36
C LYS A 6 15.23 -17.84 25.62
N TYR A 7 14.99 -16.69 26.25
CA TYR A 7 14.36 -15.53 25.60
C TYR A 7 15.20 -15.00 24.44
N ARG A 8 16.50 -14.79 24.64
CA ARG A 8 17.39 -14.27 23.57
C ARG A 8 17.47 -15.21 22.37
N LYS A 9 17.50 -16.52 22.60
CA LYS A 9 17.51 -17.52 21.53
C LYS A 9 16.20 -17.52 20.75
N ILE A 10 15.07 -17.47 21.45
CA ILE A 10 13.73 -17.39 20.85
C ILE A 10 13.56 -16.07 20.06
N GLN A 11 14.00 -14.94 20.61
CA GLN A 11 13.97 -13.64 19.93
C GLN A 11 14.74 -13.66 18.61
N SER A 12 15.97 -14.21 18.62
CA SER A 12 16.80 -14.33 17.42
C SER A 12 16.23 -15.31 16.37
N GLU A 13 15.63 -16.43 16.79
CA GLU A 13 15.05 -17.43 15.87
C GLU A 13 13.70 -17.01 15.29
N LEU A 14 12.97 -16.15 16.00
CA LEU A 14 11.62 -15.69 15.64
C LEU A 14 11.59 -14.29 15.03
N GLY A 15 12.71 -13.55 15.06
CA GLY A 15 12.81 -12.19 14.52
C GLY A 15 12.10 -11.13 15.36
N ILE A 16 11.78 -11.43 16.63
CA ILE A 16 11.18 -10.46 17.56
C ILE A 16 12.31 -9.71 18.26
N ILE A 17 12.36 -8.40 18.05
CA ILE A 17 13.40 -7.52 18.60
C ILE A 17 12.76 -6.61 19.64
N GLY A 18 13.33 -6.59 20.83
CA GLY A 18 12.92 -5.72 21.93
C GLY A 18 13.37 -6.25 23.29
N LYS A 19 13.58 -5.34 24.24
CA LYS A 19 13.89 -5.60 25.65
C LYS A 19 12.86 -5.00 26.61
N SER A 20 11.93 -4.19 26.10
CA SER A 20 10.85 -3.59 26.89
C SER A 20 10.02 -4.65 27.62
N GLU A 21 9.48 -4.26 28.78
CA GLU A 21 8.64 -5.13 29.60
C GLU A 21 7.42 -5.62 28.82
N GLN A 22 6.78 -4.74 28.04
CA GLN A 22 5.61 -5.09 27.23
C GLN A 22 5.93 -6.17 26.18
N ILE A 23 7.09 -6.09 25.51
CA ILE A 23 7.50 -7.10 24.53
C ILE A 23 7.83 -8.43 25.22
N ARG A 24 8.40 -8.38 26.42
CA ARG A 24 8.70 -9.58 27.20
C ARG A 24 7.42 -10.32 27.60
N GLU A 25 6.44 -9.60 28.12
CA GLU A 25 5.12 -10.16 28.46
C GLU A 25 4.45 -10.80 27.24
N LEU A 26 4.51 -10.12 26.08
CA LEU A 26 3.98 -10.67 24.83
C LEU A 26 4.68 -11.97 24.42
N ILE A 27 6.01 -12.06 24.57
CA ILE A 27 6.77 -13.29 24.28
C ILE A 27 6.34 -14.42 25.24
N GLU A 28 6.13 -14.14 26.53
CA GLU A 28 5.65 -15.13 27.50
C GLU A 28 4.27 -15.67 27.14
N LEU A 29 3.37 -14.78 26.71
CA LEU A 29 2.05 -15.14 26.23
C LEU A 29 2.14 -16.01 24.95
N VAL A 30 3.00 -15.63 23.99
CA VAL A 30 3.24 -16.43 22.78
C VAL A 30 3.75 -17.83 23.13
N ILE A 31 4.71 -17.95 24.03
CA ILE A 31 5.26 -19.26 24.46
C ILE A 31 4.18 -20.13 25.10
N SER A 32 3.25 -19.52 25.84
CA SER A 32 2.16 -20.23 26.54
C SER A 32 1.04 -20.66 25.58
N VAL A 33 0.73 -19.85 24.58
CA VAL A 33 -0.40 -20.07 23.66
C VAL A 33 0.00 -20.89 22.44
N ALA A 34 1.26 -20.82 21.99
CA ALA A 34 1.73 -21.53 20.81
C ALA A 34 1.51 -23.05 20.84
N PRO A 35 1.66 -23.77 21.97
CA PRO A 35 1.38 -25.22 22.05
C PRO A 35 -0.09 -25.62 21.87
N THR A 36 -1.03 -24.68 21.94
CA THR A 36 -2.48 -24.93 21.89
C THR A 36 -3.07 -24.69 20.49
N ASP A 37 -4.28 -25.20 20.24
CA ASP A 37 -5.06 -24.91 19.03
C ASP A 37 -6.00 -23.70 19.18
N ILE A 38 -5.88 -22.95 20.28
CA ILE A 38 -6.73 -21.78 20.54
C ILE A 38 -6.44 -20.70 19.50
N SER A 39 -7.50 -20.05 19.01
CA SER A 39 -7.42 -18.91 18.10
C SER A 39 -6.82 -17.70 18.81
N VAL A 40 -5.94 -17.00 18.09
CA VAL A 40 -5.22 -15.84 18.63
C VAL A 40 -5.60 -14.60 17.83
N LEU A 41 -6.04 -13.55 18.51
CA LEU A 41 -6.28 -12.23 17.93
C LEU A 41 -5.11 -11.30 18.28
N ILE A 42 -4.41 -10.81 17.27
CA ILE A 42 -3.31 -9.86 17.41
C ILE A 42 -3.84 -8.46 17.06
N THR A 43 -3.80 -7.54 18.01
CA THR A 43 -4.18 -6.14 17.81
C THR A 43 -2.96 -5.24 17.86
N GLY A 44 -3.02 -4.12 17.13
CA GLY A 44 -1.96 -3.12 17.14
C GLY A 44 -1.96 -2.30 15.86
N GLU A 45 -1.34 -1.13 15.92
CA GLU A 45 -1.25 -0.21 14.78
C GLU A 45 -0.58 -0.84 13.56
N SER A 46 -0.76 -0.21 12.39
CA SER A 46 -0.07 -0.64 11.17
C SER A 46 1.44 -0.53 11.36
N GLY A 47 2.19 -1.50 10.83
CA GLY A 47 3.66 -1.48 10.89
C GLY A 47 4.27 -1.87 12.24
N THR A 48 3.51 -2.30 13.25
CA THR A 48 4.04 -2.72 14.57
C THR A 48 4.73 -4.09 14.58
N GLY A 49 4.52 -4.91 13.55
CA GLY A 49 5.12 -6.25 13.43
C GLY A 49 4.18 -7.43 13.74
N LYS A 50 2.86 -7.27 13.59
CA LYS A 50 1.85 -8.33 13.83
C LYS A 50 2.18 -9.67 13.16
N GLU A 51 2.67 -9.63 11.91
CA GLU A 51 3.05 -10.83 11.16
C GLU A 51 4.22 -11.60 11.82
N VAL A 52 5.18 -10.89 12.43
CA VAL A 52 6.31 -11.52 13.13
C VAL A 52 5.81 -12.34 14.32
N PHE A 53 4.86 -11.79 15.08
CA PHE A 53 4.22 -12.51 16.19
C PHE A 53 3.38 -13.70 15.70
N ALA A 54 2.66 -13.58 14.58
CA ALA A 54 1.94 -14.70 14.00
C ALA A 54 2.88 -15.84 13.57
N LYS A 55 4.00 -15.50 12.93
CA LYS A 55 5.06 -16.46 12.55
C LYS A 55 5.68 -17.11 13.79
N ALA A 56 5.89 -16.34 14.85
CA ALA A 56 6.39 -16.83 16.13
C ALA A 56 5.47 -17.89 16.75
N ILE A 57 4.17 -17.62 16.80
CA ILE A 57 3.15 -18.55 17.30
C ILE A 57 3.17 -19.85 16.48
N HIS A 58 3.19 -19.75 15.14
CA HIS A 58 3.23 -20.92 14.27
C HIS A 58 4.49 -21.77 14.49
N LYS A 59 5.68 -21.16 14.48
CA LYS A 59 6.97 -21.85 14.66
C LYS A 59 7.09 -22.58 16.00
N LEU A 60 6.49 -22.02 17.06
CA LEU A 60 6.47 -22.61 18.40
C LEU A 60 5.33 -23.62 18.62
N SER A 61 4.44 -23.79 17.64
CA SER A 61 3.31 -24.71 17.74
C SER A 61 3.64 -26.15 17.34
N PRO A 62 2.78 -27.13 17.68
CA PRO A 62 2.89 -28.50 17.15
C PRO A 62 2.77 -28.54 15.62
N ARG A 63 2.15 -27.52 15.01
CA ARG A 63 1.91 -27.40 13.57
C ARG A 63 3.06 -26.73 12.80
N ARG A 64 4.21 -26.48 13.43
CA ARG A 64 5.38 -25.80 12.82
C ARG A 64 5.93 -26.44 11.53
N ASN A 65 5.65 -27.72 11.31
CA ASN A 65 6.06 -28.44 10.10
C ASN A 65 4.97 -28.42 9.02
N GLY A 66 3.76 -27.95 9.34
CA GLY A 66 2.65 -27.78 8.40
C GLY A 66 2.73 -26.44 7.66
N PRO A 67 1.85 -26.22 6.68
CA PRO A 67 1.81 -24.97 5.94
C PRO A 67 1.38 -23.80 6.85
N MET A 68 2.03 -22.64 6.67
CA MET A 68 1.54 -21.37 7.18
C MET A 68 1.09 -20.51 6.00
N ILE A 69 -0.22 -20.29 5.87
CA ILE A 69 -0.80 -19.47 4.80
C ILE A 69 -1.14 -18.10 5.37
N SER A 70 -0.50 -17.05 4.87
CA SER A 70 -0.80 -15.66 5.23
C SER A 70 -1.71 -15.02 4.20
N VAL A 71 -2.81 -14.42 4.65
CA VAL A 71 -3.80 -13.74 3.81
C VAL A 71 -4.03 -12.35 4.37
N ASN A 72 -3.78 -11.32 3.56
CA ASN A 72 -4.19 -9.96 3.89
C ASN A 72 -5.59 -9.72 3.32
N CYS A 73 -6.57 -9.52 4.19
CA CYS A 73 -7.97 -9.35 3.80
C CYS A 73 -8.25 -7.99 3.16
N GLY A 74 -7.48 -6.94 3.47
CA GLY A 74 -7.60 -5.63 2.86
C GLY A 74 -6.95 -5.51 1.48
N ALA A 75 -5.99 -6.38 1.15
CA ALA A 75 -5.32 -6.40 -0.15
C ALA A 75 -6.13 -7.11 -1.25
N ILE A 76 -7.11 -7.94 -0.88
CA ILE A 76 -7.92 -8.71 -1.82
C ILE A 76 -9.26 -8.01 -2.01
N PRO A 77 -9.69 -7.74 -3.26
CA PRO A 77 -11.00 -7.16 -3.51
C PRO A 77 -12.12 -7.98 -2.85
N GLU A 78 -13.11 -7.31 -2.25
CA GLU A 78 -14.22 -7.93 -1.50
C GLU A 78 -14.90 -9.07 -2.28
N GLY A 79 -15.17 -8.86 -3.59
CA GLY A 79 -15.81 -9.87 -4.44
C GLY A 79 -14.96 -11.11 -4.74
N LEU A 80 -13.65 -11.06 -4.50
CA LEU A 80 -12.72 -12.17 -4.72
C LEU A 80 -12.31 -12.87 -3.43
N LEU A 81 -12.40 -12.19 -2.28
CA LEU A 81 -11.91 -12.72 -1.00
C LEU A 81 -12.55 -14.07 -0.65
N GLU A 82 -13.84 -14.23 -0.90
CA GLU A 82 -14.55 -15.49 -0.66
C GLU A 82 -13.98 -16.64 -1.51
N SER A 83 -13.79 -16.39 -2.80
CA SER A 83 -13.25 -17.36 -3.76
C SER A 83 -11.80 -17.73 -3.43
N GLU A 84 -11.00 -16.77 -2.96
CA GLU A 84 -9.61 -17.02 -2.56
C GLU A 84 -9.52 -17.81 -1.24
N LEU A 85 -10.37 -17.51 -0.24
CA LEU A 85 -10.35 -18.21 1.05
C LEU A 85 -10.89 -19.64 0.94
N PHE A 86 -12.04 -19.82 0.28
CA PHE A 86 -12.77 -21.10 0.27
C PHE A 86 -12.61 -21.88 -1.04
N GLY A 87 -12.07 -21.26 -2.09
CA GLY A 87 -11.96 -21.88 -3.41
C GLY A 87 -13.28 -21.86 -4.18
N HIS A 88 -13.21 -22.21 -5.46
CA HIS A 88 -14.38 -22.23 -6.34
C HIS A 88 -14.34 -23.42 -7.30
N GLU A 89 -15.52 -23.88 -7.70
CA GLU A 89 -15.66 -24.83 -8.80
C GLU A 89 -15.71 -24.11 -10.16
N ARG A 90 -15.37 -24.85 -11.22
CA ARG A 90 -15.51 -24.35 -12.59
C ARG A 90 -16.95 -23.90 -12.84
N GLY A 91 -17.12 -22.68 -13.36
CA GLY A 91 -18.43 -22.09 -13.66
C GLY A 91 -19.15 -21.42 -12.47
N ALA A 92 -18.50 -21.28 -11.32
CA ALA A 92 -19.10 -20.64 -10.15
C ALA A 92 -19.41 -19.13 -10.34
N PHE A 93 -18.64 -18.43 -11.17
CA PHE A 93 -18.85 -17.01 -11.53
C PHE A 93 -18.26 -16.71 -12.92
N THR A 94 -18.52 -15.52 -13.45
CA THR A 94 -17.97 -15.05 -14.72
C THR A 94 -16.44 -14.94 -14.64
N GLY A 95 -15.72 -15.87 -15.26
CA GLY A 95 -14.26 -15.99 -15.18
C GLY A 95 -13.74 -17.24 -14.47
N ALA A 96 -14.61 -18.07 -13.88
CA ALA A 96 -14.24 -19.34 -13.27
C ALA A 96 -13.98 -20.45 -14.32
N VAL A 97 -12.87 -20.31 -15.06
CA VAL A 97 -12.48 -21.23 -16.15
C VAL A 97 -12.06 -22.61 -15.63
N ALA A 98 -11.49 -22.67 -14.43
CA ALA A 98 -11.03 -23.89 -13.79
C ALA A 98 -11.41 -23.90 -12.31
N THR A 99 -11.44 -25.10 -11.72
CA THR A 99 -11.60 -25.25 -10.27
C THR A 99 -10.31 -24.84 -9.54
N LYS A 100 -10.42 -24.01 -8.51
CA LYS A 100 -9.29 -23.53 -7.69
C LYS A 100 -9.49 -23.88 -6.22
N LYS A 101 -8.42 -24.37 -5.58
CA LYS A 101 -8.38 -24.60 -4.13
C LYS A 101 -8.27 -23.28 -3.38
N GLY A 102 -9.01 -23.14 -2.29
CA GLY A 102 -8.92 -21.97 -1.41
C GLY A 102 -7.80 -22.06 -0.40
N TYR A 103 -7.47 -20.93 0.24
CA TYR A 103 -6.43 -20.85 1.27
C TYR A 103 -6.69 -21.77 2.46
N PHE A 104 -7.94 -22.02 2.85
CA PHE A 104 -8.24 -22.97 3.93
C PHE A 104 -7.87 -24.42 3.57
N GLU A 105 -8.03 -24.82 2.30
CA GLU A 105 -7.61 -26.14 1.84
C GLU A 105 -6.08 -26.24 1.76
N LEU A 106 -5.41 -25.15 1.38
CA LEU A 106 -3.94 -25.09 1.34
C LEU A 106 -3.31 -25.07 2.74
N ALA A 107 -4.05 -24.58 3.75
CA ALA A 107 -3.62 -24.49 5.14
C ALA A 107 -3.96 -25.74 5.98
N ASP A 108 -4.51 -26.80 5.39
CA ASP A 108 -4.94 -28.00 6.13
C ASP A 108 -3.78 -28.61 6.93
N ARG A 109 -4.07 -29.01 8.18
CA ARG A 109 -3.11 -29.44 9.22
C ARG A 109 -2.03 -28.42 9.56
N GLY A 110 -2.24 -27.17 9.16
CA GLY A 110 -1.31 -26.06 9.32
C GLY A 110 -1.92 -24.89 10.08
N THR A 111 -1.53 -23.68 9.71
CA THR A 111 -1.99 -22.43 10.31
C THR A 111 -2.36 -21.45 9.21
N ILE A 112 -3.48 -20.76 9.38
CA ILE A 112 -3.84 -19.61 8.54
C ILE A 112 -3.70 -18.34 9.36
N PHE A 113 -2.97 -17.38 8.81
CA PHE A 113 -2.84 -16.04 9.35
C PHE A 113 -3.70 -15.08 8.53
N LEU A 114 -4.72 -14.49 9.16
CA LEU A 114 -5.64 -13.55 8.54
C LEU A 114 -5.27 -12.13 9.03
N ASP A 115 -4.53 -11.39 8.22
CA ASP A 115 -4.23 -9.99 8.50
C ASP A 115 -5.38 -9.10 8.04
N GLU A 116 -5.54 -7.97 8.73
CA GLU A 116 -6.62 -7.00 8.52
C GLU A 116 -8.02 -7.63 8.52
N ILE A 117 -8.30 -8.52 9.50
CA ILE A 117 -9.59 -9.24 9.59
C ILE A 117 -10.80 -8.29 9.69
N GLY A 118 -10.59 -7.06 10.14
CA GLY A 118 -11.62 -6.01 10.18
C GLY A 118 -12.08 -5.53 8.81
N GLU A 119 -11.34 -5.80 7.73
CA GLU A 119 -11.76 -5.49 6.35
C GLU A 119 -12.60 -6.61 5.72
N MET A 120 -12.81 -7.72 6.44
CA MET A 120 -13.55 -8.86 5.90
C MET A 120 -15.04 -8.53 5.74
N PRO A 121 -15.63 -8.74 4.53
CA PRO A 121 -17.07 -8.60 4.29
C PRO A 121 -17.93 -9.45 5.21
N ILE A 122 -19.11 -8.94 5.58
CA ILE A 122 -20.01 -9.62 6.53
C ILE A 122 -20.43 -11.02 6.09
N GLN A 123 -20.56 -11.25 4.78
CA GLN A 123 -20.94 -12.54 4.21
C GLN A 123 -19.81 -13.58 4.36
N THR A 124 -18.57 -13.15 4.13
CA THR A 124 -17.36 -13.97 4.33
C THR A 124 -17.16 -14.32 5.81
N GLN A 125 -17.48 -13.40 6.72
CA GLN A 125 -17.42 -13.63 8.17
C GLN A 125 -18.31 -14.81 8.62
N VAL A 126 -19.49 -15.01 8.01
CA VAL A 126 -20.38 -16.15 8.31
C VAL A 126 -19.70 -17.47 7.96
N LYS A 127 -19.04 -17.54 6.81
CA LYS A 127 -18.36 -18.76 6.35
C LYS A 127 -17.11 -19.03 7.18
N LEU A 128 -16.37 -17.98 7.54
CA LEU A 128 -15.24 -18.09 8.45
C LEU A 128 -15.65 -18.66 9.82
N LEU A 129 -16.77 -18.19 10.38
CA LEU A 129 -17.30 -18.70 11.64
C LEU A 129 -17.56 -20.22 11.57
N ARG A 130 -18.18 -20.70 10.48
CA ARG A 130 -18.44 -22.13 10.29
C ARG A 130 -17.14 -22.95 10.28
N VAL A 131 -16.08 -22.45 9.63
CA VAL A 131 -14.76 -23.09 9.65
C VAL A 131 -14.18 -23.12 11.07
N LEU A 132 -14.27 -22.02 11.81
CA LEU A 132 -13.77 -21.93 13.18
C LEU A 132 -14.51 -22.83 14.17
N GLU A 133 -15.80 -23.11 13.94
CA GLU A 133 -16.62 -23.93 14.83
C GLU A 133 -16.55 -25.43 14.50
N THR A 134 -16.67 -25.77 13.22
CA THR A 134 -16.86 -27.17 12.78
C THR A 134 -15.69 -27.71 11.94
N GLY A 135 -14.80 -26.84 11.48
CA GLY A 135 -13.78 -27.16 10.47
C GLY A 135 -14.37 -27.36 9.08
N GLU A 136 -15.65 -27.03 8.85
CA GLU A 136 -16.32 -27.28 7.58
C GLU A 136 -16.49 -26.02 6.73
N PHE A 137 -16.34 -26.17 5.42
CA PHE A 137 -16.72 -25.16 4.43
C PHE A 137 -17.17 -25.80 3.11
N MET A 138 -17.70 -24.97 2.21
CA MET A 138 -18.05 -25.34 0.84
C MET A 138 -17.34 -24.38 -0.12
N ARG A 139 -16.91 -24.89 -1.28
CA ARG A 139 -16.39 -24.04 -2.37
C ARG A 139 -17.52 -23.20 -2.95
N VAL A 140 -17.17 -22.04 -3.49
CA VAL A 140 -18.12 -21.21 -4.24
C VAL A 140 -18.65 -22.02 -5.44
N GLY A 141 -19.97 -22.11 -5.56
CA GLY A 141 -20.65 -22.89 -6.60
C GLY A 141 -20.74 -24.41 -6.36
N SER A 142 -20.31 -24.92 -5.20
CA SER A 142 -20.42 -26.34 -4.83
C SER A 142 -21.32 -26.54 -3.60
N GLY A 143 -22.03 -27.66 -3.56
CA GLY A 143 -22.76 -28.15 -2.38
C GLY A 143 -21.95 -29.13 -1.52
N ASP A 144 -20.72 -29.47 -1.94
CA ASP A 144 -19.90 -30.47 -1.26
C ASP A 144 -19.24 -29.86 -0.03
N VAL A 145 -19.62 -30.40 1.14
CA VAL A 145 -19.01 -30.01 2.43
C VAL A 145 -17.63 -30.63 2.54
N ARG A 146 -16.63 -29.78 2.80
CA ARG A 146 -15.23 -30.16 3.01
C ARG A 146 -14.83 -29.87 4.44
N LYS A 147 -14.03 -30.75 5.03
CA LYS A 147 -13.50 -30.58 6.38
C LYS A 147 -11.99 -30.34 6.34
N VAL A 148 -11.54 -29.34 7.11
CA VAL A 148 -10.13 -29.00 7.29
C VAL A 148 -9.82 -28.83 8.77
N ASP A 149 -8.57 -29.11 9.13
CA ASP A 149 -8.04 -28.87 10.46
C ASP A 149 -7.01 -27.73 10.38
N VAL A 150 -7.43 -26.50 10.64
CA VAL A 150 -6.58 -25.31 10.51
C VAL A 150 -6.61 -24.50 11.80
N ARG A 151 -5.42 -24.16 12.32
CA ARG A 151 -5.31 -23.17 13.39
C ARG A 151 -5.43 -21.77 12.80
N VAL A 152 -6.27 -20.93 13.40
CA VAL A 152 -6.48 -19.55 12.94
C VAL A 152 -5.77 -18.55 13.85
N ILE A 153 -4.97 -17.69 13.25
CA ILE A 153 -4.39 -16.48 13.87
C ILE A 153 -4.95 -15.30 13.09
N ALA A 154 -5.60 -14.35 13.77
CA ALA A 154 -6.16 -13.16 13.14
C ALA A 154 -5.42 -11.91 13.63
N ALA A 155 -5.30 -10.90 12.77
CA ALA A 155 -4.70 -9.63 13.09
C ALA A 155 -5.55 -8.45 12.60
N THR A 156 -5.52 -7.35 13.34
CA THR A 156 -6.23 -6.11 12.98
C THR A 156 -5.60 -4.89 13.63
N ASN A 157 -5.71 -3.74 12.97
CA ASN A 157 -5.45 -2.41 13.51
C ASN A 157 -6.73 -1.66 13.92
N ARG A 158 -7.92 -2.20 13.64
CA ARG A 158 -9.22 -1.62 13.99
C ARG A 158 -9.76 -2.19 15.31
N ASP A 159 -10.59 -1.40 16.00
CA ASP A 159 -11.33 -1.88 17.17
C ASP A 159 -12.54 -2.72 16.75
N LEU A 160 -12.38 -4.05 16.78
CA LEU A 160 -13.46 -4.98 16.46
C LEU A 160 -14.67 -4.85 17.41
N ALA A 161 -14.47 -4.43 18.67
CA ALA A 161 -15.58 -4.25 19.60
C ALA A 161 -16.46 -3.07 19.19
N GLU A 162 -15.87 -2.00 18.66
CA GLU A 162 -16.61 -0.90 18.05
C GLU A 162 -17.31 -1.34 16.76
N MET A 163 -16.63 -2.08 15.89
CA MET A 163 -17.24 -2.59 14.66
C MET A 163 -18.44 -3.51 14.92
N VAL A 164 -18.40 -4.30 16.00
CA VAL A 164 -19.55 -5.10 16.45
C VAL A 164 -20.73 -4.20 16.86
N ARG A 165 -20.47 -3.08 17.55
CA ARG A 165 -21.52 -2.11 17.92
C ARG A 165 -22.12 -1.41 16.69
N GLN A 166 -21.30 -1.16 15.67
CA GLN A 166 -21.71 -0.54 14.40
C GLN A 166 -22.38 -1.54 13.43
N GLY A 167 -22.35 -2.84 13.72
CA GLY A 167 -22.93 -3.88 12.86
C GLY A 167 -22.07 -4.25 11.64
N THR A 168 -20.84 -3.74 11.55
CA THR A 168 -19.88 -4.05 10.46
C THR A 168 -19.04 -5.29 10.73
N PHE A 169 -19.07 -5.81 11.97
CA PHE A 169 -18.43 -7.07 12.34
C PHE A 169 -19.38 -7.93 13.17
N ARG A 170 -19.40 -9.25 12.95
CA ARG A 170 -20.32 -10.13 13.68
C ARG A 170 -19.85 -10.39 15.11
N LYS A 171 -20.81 -10.32 16.03
CA LYS A 171 -20.60 -10.56 17.47
C LYS A 171 -20.09 -11.97 17.75
N ASP A 172 -20.66 -12.99 17.10
CA ASP A 172 -20.30 -14.41 17.29
C ASP A 172 -18.85 -14.69 16.86
N LEU A 173 -18.47 -14.23 15.67
CA LEU A 173 -17.10 -14.33 15.15
C LEU A 173 -16.10 -13.61 16.07
N TYR A 174 -16.45 -12.42 16.57
CA TYR A 174 -15.60 -11.67 17.49
C TYR A 174 -15.27 -12.47 18.75
N TYR A 175 -16.27 -13.05 19.41
CA TYR A 175 -16.04 -13.86 20.61
C TYR A 175 -15.26 -15.15 20.31
N ARG A 176 -15.45 -15.75 19.14
CA ARG A 176 -14.68 -16.92 18.72
C ARG A 176 -13.21 -16.58 18.52
N LEU A 177 -12.90 -15.44 17.89
CA LEU A 177 -11.52 -14.99 17.63
C LEU A 177 -10.82 -14.47 18.89
N LYS A 178 -11.55 -13.81 19.81
CA LYS A 178 -10.99 -13.15 21.00
C LYS A 178 -10.55 -14.10 22.13
N ALA A 179 -10.52 -15.42 21.90
CA ALA A 179 -10.16 -16.39 22.93
C ALA A 179 -8.83 -16.05 23.64
N VAL A 180 -7.81 -15.63 22.88
CA VAL A 180 -6.58 -15.00 23.40
C VAL A 180 -6.29 -13.75 22.59
N SER A 181 -6.05 -12.62 23.25
CA SER A 181 -5.70 -11.35 22.61
C SER A 181 -4.26 -10.95 22.92
N LEU A 182 -3.48 -10.64 21.89
CA LEU A 182 -2.13 -10.09 21.99
C LEU A 182 -2.16 -8.65 21.48
N HIS A 183 -1.95 -7.68 22.36
CA HIS A 183 -1.87 -6.28 21.96
C HIS A 183 -0.43 -5.85 21.78
N ILE A 184 -0.03 -5.54 20.55
CA ILE A 184 1.32 -5.05 20.25
C ILE A 184 1.34 -3.52 20.38
N PRO A 185 2.11 -2.97 21.34
CA PRO A 185 2.16 -1.54 21.55
C PRO A 185 2.85 -0.83 20.36
N PRO A 186 2.43 0.41 20.06
CA PRO A 186 3.11 1.23 19.07
C PRO A 186 4.55 1.54 19.52
N LEU A 187 5.42 1.85 18.55
CA LEU A 187 6.85 2.02 18.76
C LEU A 187 7.16 3.15 19.75
N ARG A 188 6.35 4.22 19.74
CA ARG A 188 6.44 5.36 20.68
C ARG A 188 6.24 5.00 22.16
N GLU A 189 5.57 3.88 22.45
CA GLU A 189 5.36 3.38 23.82
C GLU A 189 6.49 2.43 24.28
N ARG A 190 7.36 2.02 23.35
CA ARG A 190 8.50 1.12 23.60
C ARG A 190 9.81 1.70 23.07
N LYS A 191 10.09 2.96 23.45
CA LYS A 191 11.28 3.71 22.99
C LYS A 191 12.60 2.99 23.28
N GLU A 192 12.66 2.20 24.35
CA GLU A 192 13.84 1.40 24.71
C GLU A 192 14.23 0.34 23.67
N ASP A 193 13.29 -0.06 22.81
CA ASP A 193 13.50 -1.03 21.75
C ASP A 193 14.03 -0.40 20.45
N ILE A 194 13.86 0.93 20.28
CA ILE A 194 14.27 1.66 19.06
C ILE A 194 15.77 1.45 18.76
N PRO A 195 16.71 1.63 19.71
CA PRO A 195 18.13 1.42 19.43
C PRO A 195 18.45 0.00 18.96
N LEU A 196 17.78 -1.01 19.53
CA LEU A 196 17.99 -2.41 19.16
C LEU A 196 17.45 -2.71 17.75
N LEU A 197 16.32 -2.11 17.38
CA LEU A 197 15.74 -2.21 16.05
C LEU A 197 16.64 -1.55 15.00
N ILE A 198 17.15 -0.34 15.29
CA ILE A 198 18.11 0.36 14.43
C ILE A 198 19.34 -0.52 14.22
N GLU A 199 19.95 -1.04 15.28
CA GLU A 199 21.13 -1.91 15.19
C GLU A 199 20.87 -3.15 14.32
N HIS A 200 19.70 -3.77 14.48
CA HIS A 200 19.31 -4.92 13.68
C HIS A 200 19.16 -4.58 12.20
N PHE A 201 18.42 -3.53 11.86
CA PHE A 201 18.19 -3.14 10.46
C PHE A 201 19.47 -2.65 9.79
N MET A 202 20.32 -1.90 10.50
CA MET A 202 21.65 -1.53 10.01
C MET A 202 22.48 -2.75 9.63
N LYS A 203 22.54 -3.76 10.51
CA LYS A 203 23.24 -5.02 10.25
C LYS A 203 22.63 -5.80 9.08
N GLU A 204 21.30 -5.80 8.95
CA GLU A 204 20.62 -6.43 7.83
C GLU A 204 21.01 -5.78 6.49
N VAL A 205 21.06 -4.45 6.44
CA VAL A 205 21.35 -3.68 5.21
C VAL A 205 22.83 -3.76 4.83
N THR A 206 23.73 -3.54 5.80
CA THR A 206 25.19 -3.58 5.57
C THR A 206 25.64 -4.96 5.08
N ASN A 207 25.10 -6.04 5.65
CA ASN A 207 25.40 -7.41 5.19
C ASN A 207 24.85 -7.73 3.79
N ARG A 208 23.75 -7.09 3.37
CA ARG A 208 23.13 -7.35 2.06
C ARG A 208 23.75 -6.54 0.94
N SER A 209 24.24 -5.33 1.24
CA SER A 209 24.68 -4.36 0.23
C SER A 209 26.19 -4.13 0.18
N GLU A 210 26.98 -4.79 1.06
CA GLU A 210 28.43 -4.57 1.21
C GLU A 210 28.80 -3.08 1.40
N ILE A 211 27.91 -2.30 2.01
CA ILE A 211 28.12 -0.87 2.26
C ILE A 211 28.77 -0.70 3.64
N GLU A 212 29.86 0.06 3.70
CA GLU A 212 30.40 0.53 4.96
C GLU A 212 29.53 1.66 5.54
N PHE A 213 29.15 1.54 6.81
CA PHE A 213 28.33 2.52 7.52
C PHE A 213 29.00 2.90 8.83
N ALA A 214 29.32 4.19 9.00
CA ALA A 214 30.06 4.69 10.16
C ALA A 214 29.19 4.89 11.43
N GLY A 215 27.90 4.59 11.35
CA GLY A 215 26.96 4.69 12.46
C GLY A 215 26.25 6.04 12.55
N PHE A 216 25.44 6.20 13.60
CA PHE A 216 24.77 7.44 13.95
C PHE A 216 25.57 8.23 14.99
N THR A 217 25.45 9.56 15.01
CA THR A 217 25.89 10.35 16.17
C THR A 217 24.93 10.16 17.36
N GLU A 218 25.37 10.53 18.56
CA GLU A 218 24.53 10.42 19.76
C GLU A 218 23.28 11.31 19.63
N GLU A 219 23.44 12.52 19.09
CA GLU A 219 22.35 13.46 18.84
C GLU A 219 21.38 12.91 17.79
N ALA A 220 21.88 12.23 16.76
CA ALA A 220 21.04 11.58 15.75
C ALA A 220 20.20 10.46 16.37
N MET A 221 20.79 9.65 17.26
CA MET A 221 20.08 8.61 17.99
C MET A 221 18.99 9.19 18.90
N GLU A 222 19.25 10.30 19.59
CA GLU A 222 18.24 10.97 20.41
C GLU A 222 17.03 11.43 19.59
N VAL A 223 17.27 11.97 18.38
CA VAL A 223 16.18 12.35 17.47
C VAL A 223 15.34 11.12 17.09
N LEU A 224 16.00 10.02 16.70
CA LEU A 224 15.31 8.79 16.31
C LEU A 224 14.50 8.17 17.47
N ILE A 225 15.01 8.23 18.70
CA ILE A 225 14.31 7.70 19.89
C ILE A 225 13.06 8.54 20.22
N ASN A 226 13.11 9.84 19.99
CA ASN A 226 12.03 10.76 20.36
C ASN A 226 11.00 10.99 19.26
N TYR A 227 11.30 10.60 18.02
CA TYR A 227 10.35 10.68 16.92
C TYR A 227 9.09 9.81 17.15
N PRO A 228 7.87 10.25 16.78
CA PRO A 228 6.63 9.50 17.05
C PRO A 228 6.49 8.17 16.29
N TRP A 229 7.13 8.04 15.12
CA TRP A 229 7.03 6.88 14.23
C TRP A 229 5.58 6.45 13.93
N PRO A 230 4.76 7.26 13.24
CA PRO A 230 3.37 6.92 12.90
C PRO A 230 3.21 5.60 12.12
N GLY A 231 4.20 5.23 11.30
CA GLY A 231 4.28 3.94 10.60
C GLY A 231 5.05 2.85 11.36
N ASN A 232 5.35 3.09 12.64
CA ASN A 232 5.96 2.15 13.58
C ASN A 232 7.26 1.52 13.04
N VAL A 233 7.43 0.20 13.21
CA VAL A 233 8.64 -0.52 12.82
C VAL A 233 8.84 -0.54 11.30
N ARG A 234 7.76 -0.49 10.52
CA ARG A 234 7.85 -0.45 9.04
C ARG A 234 8.47 0.87 8.57
N GLU A 235 8.03 1.98 9.13
CA GLU A 235 8.61 3.29 8.83
C GLU A 235 10.05 3.39 9.29
N LEU A 236 10.35 2.96 10.52
CA LEU A 236 11.72 2.93 11.03
C LEU A 236 12.63 2.08 10.12
N LYS A 237 12.18 0.89 9.70
CA LYS A 237 12.95 0.03 8.79
C LYS A 237 13.25 0.76 7.47
N ASN A 238 12.23 1.32 6.83
CA ASN A 238 12.40 2.03 5.56
C ASN A 238 13.34 3.24 5.69
N PHE A 239 13.22 3.99 6.79
CA PHE A 239 14.10 5.11 7.09
C PHE A 239 15.56 4.67 7.21
N ILE A 240 15.82 3.61 8.00
CA ILE A 240 17.17 3.08 8.21
C ILE A 240 17.74 2.51 6.90
N GLU A 241 16.95 1.78 6.12
CA GLU A 241 17.36 1.30 4.79
C GLU A 241 17.79 2.47 3.89
N THR A 242 16.99 3.52 3.84
CA THR A 242 17.23 4.69 2.99
C THR A 242 18.49 5.44 3.43
N ILE A 243 18.61 5.77 4.71
CA ILE A 243 19.71 6.60 5.20
C ILE A 243 21.06 5.86 5.13
N VAL A 244 21.09 4.55 5.38
CA VAL A 244 22.31 3.74 5.24
C VAL A 244 22.79 3.70 3.78
N ILE A 245 21.88 3.61 2.81
CA ILE A 245 22.22 3.60 1.38
C ILE A 245 22.73 4.96 0.91
N LEU A 246 22.14 6.06 1.41
CA LEU A 246 22.50 7.41 0.99
C LEU A 246 23.79 7.91 1.64
N SER A 247 24.09 7.51 2.88
CA SER A 247 25.23 8.04 3.64
C SER A 247 26.58 7.39 3.33
N ARG A 248 26.69 6.39 2.44
CA ARG A 248 27.94 5.79 1.86
C ARG A 248 29.25 5.96 2.69
N GLY A 249 29.25 5.54 3.96
CA GLY A 249 30.45 5.56 4.82
C GLY A 249 30.61 6.78 5.73
N GLU A 250 29.74 7.79 5.64
CA GLU A 250 29.69 8.92 6.55
C GLU A 250 28.91 8.59 7.83
N LYS A 251 29.23 9.31 8.90
CA LYS A 251 28.51 9.22 10.18
C LYS A 251 27.26 10.08 10.10
N VAL A 252 26.10 9.47 10.30
CA VAL A 252 24.80 10.16 10.16
C VAL A 252 24.58 11.13 11.32
N THR A 253 24.45 12.43 11.00
CA THR A 253 24.24 13.50 11.97
C THR A 253 22.75 13.75 12.23
N ALA A 254 22.44 14.46 13.31
CA ALA A 254 21.06 14.83 13.65
C ALA A 254 20.40 15.72 12.58
N GLU A 255 21.17 16.53 11.84
CA GLU A 255 20.68 17.36 10.75
C GLU A 255 20.21 16.51 9.57
N MET A 256 21.02 15.54 9.15
CA MET A 256 20.66 14.60 8.08
C MET A 256 19.39 13.81 8.43
N VAL A 257 19.26 13.37 9.69
CA VAL A 257 18.06 12.68 10.18
C VAL A 257 16.84 13.59 10.10
N ARG A 258 16.93 14.84 10.59
CA ARG A 258 15.81 15.79 10.56
C ARG A 258 15.40 16.15 9.14
N GLU A 259 16.35 16.37 8.25
CA GLU A 259 16.09 16.63 6.83
C GLU A 259 15.29 15.48 6.21
N HIS A 260 15.74 14.24 6.41
CA HIS A 260 15.02 13.07 5.89
C HIS A 260 13.65 12.87 6.52
N LEU A 261 13.50 13.08 7.84
CA LEU A 261 12.21 12.96 8.53
C LEU A 261 11.22 14.06 8.12
N SER A 262 11.70 15.26 7.79
CA SER A 262 10.84 16.35 7.30
C SER A 262 10.16 16.01 5.96
N HIS A 263 10.78 15.15 5.17
CA HIS A 263 10.17 14.61 3.94
C HIS A 263 9.16 13.48 4.21
N TYR A 264 9.11 12.93 5.43
CA TYR A 264 8.12 11.93 5.87
C TYR A 264 6.89 12.56 6.53
N GLU A 265 7.00 13.79 7.04
CA GLU A 265 5.84 14.54 7.50
C GLU A 265 4.96 14.84 6.28
N LEU A 266 3.86 14.08 6.16
CA LEU A 266 2.72 14.51 5.35
C LEU A 266 2.45 15.97 5.73
N PRO A 267 2.42 16.92 4.78
CA PRO A 267 2.33 18.33 5.10
C PRO A 267 1.20 18.56 6.11
N GLU A 268 1.58 18.97 7.33
CA GLU A 268 0.62 19.29 8.38
C GLU A 268 -0.28 20.40 7.85
N SER A 269 -1.52 20.05 7.52
CA SER A 269 -2.68 20.94 7.50
C SER A 269 -2.37 22.41 7.23
N GLU A 270 -1.88 22.75 6.04
CA GLU A 270 -2.48 23.90 5.39
C GLU A 270 -3.90 23.46 5.05
N GLU A 271 -4.88 24.24 5.53
CA GLU A 271 -6.29 24.05 5.27
C GLU A 271 -6.50 23.44 3.88
N ASN A 272 -7.02 22.22 3.84
CA ASN A 272 -7.43 21.56 2.61
C ASN A 272 -8.56 22.38 1.96
N ALA A 273 -8.20 23.48 1.27
CA ALA A 273 -9.04 24.16 0.28
C ALA A 273 -9.36 23.24 -0.92
N ALA A 274 -8.80 22.01 -0.92
CA ALA A 274 -9.02 20.97 -1.90
C ALA A 274 -9.96 19.84 -1.44
N LEU A 275 -10.53 19.86 -0.22
CA LEU A 275 -11.61 18.94 0.14
C LEU A 275 -12.99 19.55 -0.18
N PRO A 276 -13.93 18.75 -0.72
CA PRO A 276 -15.16 19.26 -1.28
C PRO A 276 -16.04 19.87 -0.19
N MET A 277 -16.32 21.17 -0.28
CA MET A 277 -17.51 21.74 0.34
C MET A 277 -18.73 20.92 -0.14
N PRO A 278 -19.70 20.60 0.73
CA PRO A 278 -20.96 20.00 0.32
C PRO A 278 -21.71 21.02 -0.53
N THR A 279 -21.38 21.08 -1.82
CA THR A 279 -22.18 21.79 -2.80
C THR A 279 -23.16 20.77 -3.36
N GLY A 280 -24.45 21.07 -3.26
CA GLY A 280 -25.54 20.24 -3.80
C GLY A 280 -25.53 20.18 -5.34
N LYS A 281 -24.45 19.68 -5.93
CA LYS A 281 -24.24 19.53 -7.36
C LYS A 281 -24.08 18.06 -7.72
N SER A 282 -24.51 17.69 -8.93
CA SER A 282 -24.50 16.30 -9.42
C SER A 282 -23.08 15.73 -9.55
N VAL A 283 -22.96 14.42 -9.29
CA VAL A 283 -21.72 13.62 -9.30
C VAL A 283 -20.87 13.85 -10.56
N GLU A 284 -21.50 13.98 -11.73
CA GLU A 284 -20.80 14.21 -13.02
C GLU A 284 -20.02 15.54 -13.10
N ARG A 285 -20.43 16.57 -12.36
CA ARG A 285 -19.68 17.85 -12.32
C ARG A 285 -18.47 17.75 -11.40
N ALA A 286 -18.59 17.03 -10.28
CA ALA A 286 -17.48 16.78 -9.37
C ALA A 286 -16.39 15.93 -10.02
N GLU A 287 -16.77 14.91 -10.79
CA GLU A 287 -15.82 14.09 -11.56
C GLU A 287 -15.03 14.90 -12.59
N ARG A 288 -15.71 15.79 -13.34
CA ARG A 288 -15.02 16.65 -14.33
C ARG A 288 -14.03 17.61 -13.68
N GLU A 289 -14.36 18.19 -12.53
CA GLU A 289 -13.44 19.08 -11.80
C GLU A 289 -12.24 18.31 -11.22
N LEU A 290 -12.44 17.08 -10.74
CA LEU A 290 -11.34 16.22 -10.27
C LEU A 290 -10.39 15.86 -11.42
N ILE A 291 -10.93 15.48 -12.58
CA ILE A 291 -10.14 15.21 -13.79
C ILE A 291 -9.36 16.46 -14.22
N TYR A 292 -10.00 17.63 -14.20
CA TYR A 292 -9.35 18.89 -14.55
C TYR A 292 -8.21 19.24 -13.59
N LYS A 293 -8.41 19.06 -12.28
CA LYS A 293 -7.35 19.26 -11.27
C LYS A 293 -6.19 18.29 -11.46
N ALA A 294 -6.46 17.01 -11.74
CA ALA A 294 -5.41 16.02 -12.02
C ALA A 294 -4.61 16.36 -13.29
N LEU A 295 -5.28 16.82 -14.35
CA LEU A 295 -4.60 17.26 -15.58
C LEU A 295 -3.74 18.50 -15.35
N VAL A 296 -4.19 19.44 -14.52
CA VAL A 296 -3.42 20.63 -14.16
C VAL A 296 -2.20 20.26 -13.31
N SER A 297 -2.32 19.35 -12.34
CA SER A 297 -1.17 18.90 -11.52
C SER A 297 -0.13 18.19 -12.38
N LEU A 298 -0.56 17.30 -13.29
CA LEU A 298 0.32 16.66 -14.26
C LEU A 298 1.04 17.68 -15.15
N GLY A 299 0.37 18.77 -15.53
CA GLY A 299 0.98 19.86 -16.29
C GLY A 299 2.06 20.62 -15.49
N VAL A 300 1.92 20.72 -14.17
CA VAL A 300 2.95 21.31 -13.28
C VAL A 300 4.14 20.35 -13.16
N GLU A 301 3.90 19.08 -12.86
CA GLU A 301 4.94 18.04 -12.75
C GLU A 301 5.75 17.89 -14.05
N MET A 302 5.07 17.97 -15.21
CA MET A 302 5.72 17.87 -16.51
C MET A 302 6.60 19.09 -16.83
N ARG A 303 6.30 20.28 -16.27
CA ARG A 303 7.20 21.45 -16.35
C ARG A 303 8.46 21.23 -15.52
N GLU A 304 8.34 20.70 -14.30
CA GLU A 304 9.50 20.41 -13.45
C GLU A 304 10.43 19.38 -14.10
N ILE A 305 9.86 18.33 -14.73
CA ILE A 305 10.64 17.35 -15.50
C ILE A 305 11.33 18.00 -16.70
N LYS A 306 10.66 18.93 -17.39
CA LYS A 306 11.22 19.67 -18.53
C LYS A 306 12.40 20.54 -18.08
N ASP A 307 12.27 21.23 -16.96
CA ASP A 307 13.33 22.07 -16.39
C ASP A 307 14.53 21.22 -15.94
N LEU A 308 14.29 20.06 -15.33
CA LEU A 308 15.35 19.10 -14.99
C LEU A 308 16.07 18.60 -16.26
N LEU A 309 15.34 18.29 -17.33
CA LEU A 309 15.89 17.87 -18.60
C LEU A 309 16.71 18.98 -19.28
N TYR A 310 16.27 20.24 -19.19
CA TYR A 310 17.05 21.39 -19.67
C TYR A 310 18.36 21.54 -18.89
N GLN A 311 18.32 21.40 -17.56
CA GLN A 311 19.53 21.45 -16.74
C GLN A 311 20.50 20.30 -17.04
N ILE A 312 19.98 19.10 -17.32
CA ILE A 312 20.80 17.95 -17.72
C ILE A 312 21.41 18.18 -19.11
N THR A 313 20.64 18.66 -20.09
CA THR A 313 21.16 18.96 -21.43
C THR A 313 22.16 20.10 -21.43
N ASP A 314 21.97 21.13 -20.61
CA ASP A 314 22.91 22.24 -20.45
C ASP A 314 24.23 21.79 -19.78
N ARG A 315 24.15 20.89 -18.78
CA ARG A 315 25.33 20.25 -18.18
C ARG A 315 26.07 19.31 -19.12
N LEU A 316 25.36 18.65 -20.04
CA LEU A 316 25.96 17.81 -21.07
C LEU A 316 26.67 18.66 -22.13
N ASN A 317 26.09 19.78 -22.54
CA ASN A 317 26.70 20.71 -23.50
C ASN A 317 27.98 21.38 -22.95
N GLY A 318 28.07 21.59 -21.64
CA GLY A 318 29.27 22.15 -20.99
C GLY A 318 30.48 21.19 -20.89
N ARG A 319 30.35 19.90 -21.27
CA ARG A 319 31.41 18.88 -21.10
C ARG A 319 31.99 18.29 -22.39
N PHE A 320 31.50 18.69 -23.56
CA PHE A 320 32.04 18.23 -24.84
C PHE A 320 32.66 19.40 -25.63
N SER A 321 33.92 19.70 -25.33
CA SER A 321 34.81 20.29 -26.34
C SER A 321 35.21 19.17 -27.32
N GLU A 322 34.97 19.41 -28.60
CA GLU A 322 35.22 18.57 -29.78
C GLU A 322 34.10 17.58 -30.16
N GLY A 323 33.26 18.01 -31.11
CA GLY A 323 32.89 17.12 -32.21
C GLY A 323 31.41 16.79 -32.46
N VAL A 324 30.44 17.31 -31.69
CA VAL A 324 29.01 17.10 -32.00
C VAL A 324 28.26 18.42 -31.99
N VAL A 325 27.99 18.95 -33.18
CA VAL A 325 27.04 20.07 -33.34
C VAL A 325 25.64 19.49 -33.23
N VAL A 326 25.05 19.55 -32.04
CA VAL A 326 23.60 19.42 -31.88
C VAL A 326 23.02 20.81 -32.13
N THR A 327 22.46 21.02 -33.32
CA THR A 327 21.64 22.21 -33.57
C THR A 327 20.43 22.14 -32.64
N PRO A 328 20.16 23.17 -31.81
CA PRO A 328 18.90 23.24 -31.09
C PRO A 328 17.78 23.22 -32.11
N ALA A 329 16.90 22.22 -32.01
CA ALA A 329 15.64 22.25 -32.74
C ALA A 329 14.95 23.57 -32.36
N THR A 330 14.66 24.35 -33.40
CA THR A 330 13.91 25.59 -33.41
C THR A 330 13.00 25.77 -32.20
N VAL A 331 13.22 26.87 -31.47
CA VAL A 331 12.29 27.44 -30.50
C VAL A 331 10.90 27.42 -31.13
N VAL A 332 10.03 26.54 -30.65
CA VAL A 332 8.61 26.56 -30.99
C VAL A 332 8.05 27.77 -30.25
N GLU A 333 7.52 28.73 -31.02
CA GLU A 333 6.86 29.93 -30.51
C GLU A 333 5.87 29.55 -29.40
N GLU A 334 5.84 30.36 -28.34
CA GLU A 334 4.88 30.24 -27.24
C GLU A 334 3.45 30.24 -27.83
N ASP A 335 2.77 29.09 -27.81
CA ASP A 335 1.34 29.05 -28.13
C ASP A 335 0.59 29.81 -27.04
N GLU A 336 0.31 31.09 -27.32
CA GLU A 336 -0.63 31.92 -26.59
C GLU A 336 -1.95 31.14 -26.41
N ILE A 337 -2.50 31.10 -25.18
CA ILE A 337 -3.72 30.34 -24.91
C ILE A 337 -4.88 31.01 -25.65
N LYS A 338 -5.19 30.49 -26.84
CA LYS A 338 -6.27 30.99 -27.68
C LYS A 338 -7.63 30.59 -27.10
N PRO A 339 -8.62 31.49 -27.16
CA PRO A 339 -10.02 31.15 -26.88
C PRO A 339 -10.48 29.91 -27.67
N MET A 340 -11.30 29.08 -27.02
CA MET A 340 -11.71 27.77 -27.55
C MET A 340 -12.40 27.87 -28.93
N ASP A 341 -13.11 28.97 -29.20
CA ASP A 341 -13.76 29.24 -30.48
C ASP A 341 -12.76 29.47 -31.61
N GLN A 342 -11.62 30.11 -31.34
CA GLN A 342 -10.54 30.29 -32.33
C GLN A 342 -9.83 28.97 -32.63
N VAL A 343 -9.55 28.17 -31.59
CA VAL A 343 -8.96 26.83 -31.75
C VAL A 343 -9.90 25.92 -32.55
N GLU A 344 -11.20 25.96 -32.25
CA GLU A 344 -12.21 25.19 -32.98
C GLU A 344 -12.28 25.60 -34.46
N ARG A 345 -12.25 26.91 -34.74
CA ARG A 345 -12.25 27.43 -36.12
C ARG A 345 -11.02 26.98 -36.91
N GLU A 346 -9.82 27.16 -36.37
CA GLU A 346 -8.56 26.79 -37.05
C GLU A 346 -8.50 25.28 -37.34
N MET A 347 -8.97 24.44 -36.41
CA MET A 347 -8.98 22.99 -36.60
C MET A 347 -10.00 22.57 -37.67
N ILE A 348 -11.14 23.25 -37.77
CA ILE A 348 -12.12 23.02 -38.83
C ILE A 348 -11.56 23.43 -40.20
N GLU A 349 -10.92 24.59 -40.30
CA GLU A 349 -10.27 25.06 -41.54
C GLU A 349 -9.18 24.07 -41.99
N LYS A 350 -8.24 23.71 -41.09
CA LYS A 350 -7.16 22.75 -41.39
C LYS A 350 -7.68 21.39 -41.82
N ALA A 351 -8.76 20.90 -41.20
CA ALA A 351 -9.37 19.63 -41.60
C ALA A 351 -10.01 19.73 -42.98
N LEU A 352 -10.69 20.85 -43.29
CA LEU A 352 -11.33 21.04 -44.58
C LEU A 352 -10.30 21.20 -45.72
N GLU A 353 -9.20 21.90 -45.49
CA GLU A 353 -8.09 21.99 -46.44
C GLU A 353 -7.42 20.62 -46.67
N LYS A 354 -7.09 19.90 -45.59
CA LYS A 354 -6.42 18.60 -45.64
C LYS A 354 -7.21 17.55 -46.41
N PHE A 355 -8.54 17.62 -46.34
CA PHE A 355 -9.44 16.70 -47.06
C PHE A 355 -10.05 17.35 -48.32
N HIS A 356 -9.47 18.44 -48.83
CA HIS A 356 -9.86 19.11 -50.08
C HIS A 356 -11.37 19.41 -50.18
N GLY A 357 -11.95 19.93 -49.09
CA GLY A 357 -13.38 20.27 -49.02
C GLY A 357 -14.31 19.05 -48.83
N ASN A 358 -13.79 17.84 -48.65
CA ASN A 358 -14.61 16.66 -48.36
C ASN A 358 -15.13 16.68 -46.91
N ARG A 359 -16.29 17.31 -46.74
CA ARG A 359 -16.95 17.56 -45.44
C ARG A 359 -17.18 16.29 -44.63
N ARG A 360 -17.43 15.15 -45.28
CA ARG A 360 -17.67 13.87 -44.61
C ARG A 360 -16.41 13.29 -43.97
N GLN A 361 -15.27 13.41 -44.66
CA GLN A 361 -13.98 12.96 -44.13
C GLN A 361 -13.45 13.93 -43.07
N ALA A 362 -13.61 15.23 -43.27
CA ALA A 362 -13.27 16.24 -42.27
C ALA A 362 -14.06 16.08 -40.97
N ALA A 363 -15.37 15.83 -41.05
CA ALA A 363 -16.22 15.60 -39.87
C ALA A 363 -15.78 14.36 -39.07
N ARG A 364 -15.43 13.27 -39.77
CA ARG A 364 -14.90 12.05 -39.13
C ARG A 364 -13.55 12.29 -38.46
N ALA A 365 -12.64 13.02 -39.11
CA ALA A 365 -11.33 13.31 -38.56
C ALA A 365 -11.41 14.21 -37.30
N LEU A 366 -12.40 15.10 -37.25
CA LEU A 366 -12.68 15.97 -36.10
C LEU A 366 -13.59 15.30 -35.06
N ASN A 367 -14.02 14.06 -35.29
CA ASN A 367 -14.93 13.31 -34.43
C ASN A 367 -16.26 14.03 -34.11
N ILE A 368 -16.82 14.75 -35.09
CA ILE A 368 -18.11 15.44 -34.99
C ILE A 368 -19.07 14.96 -36.07
N SER A 369 -20.38 15.16 -35.86
CA SER A 369 -21.37 14.84 -36.89
C SER A 369 -21.25 15.78 -38.10
N GLU A 370 -21.54 15.28 -39.31
CA GLU A 370 -21.54 16.11 -40.53
C GLU A 370 -22.48 17.33 -40.41
N ARG A 371 -23.60 17.16 -39.67
CA ARG A 371 -24.55 18.24 -39.38
C ARG A 371 -23.94 19.31 -38.45
N THR A 372 -23.14 18.89 -37.47
CA THR A 372 -22.41 19.80 -36.58
C THR A 372 -21.35 20.58 -37.34
N LEU A 373 -20.58 19.90 -38.20
CA LEU A 373 -19.58 20.54 -39.05
C LEU A 373 -20.23 21.57 -39.98
N TYR A 374 -21.35 21.24 -40.62
CA TYR A 374 -22.08 22.17 -41.49
C TYR A 374 -22.58 23.41 -40.75
N ARG A 375 -23.09 23.23 -39.52
CA ARG A 375 -23.51 24.34 -38.65
C ARG A 375 -22.33 25.26 -38.32
N LYS A 376 -21.17 24.69 -37.98
CA LYS A 376 -19.96 25.42 -37.60
C LYS A 376 -19.30 26.16 -38.77
N ILE A 377 -19.27 25.55 -39.97
CA ILE A 377 -18.82 26.22 -41.21
C ILE A 377 -19.65 27.50 -41.46
N LYS A 378 -20.97 27.42 -41.27
CA LYS A 378 -21.88 28.57 -41.44
C LYS A 378 -21.75 29.58 -40.30
N GLU A 379 -21.52 29.13 -39.07
CA GLU A 379 -21.33 29.98 -37.89
C GLU A 379 -20.05 30.81 -37.97
N TYR A 380 -18.98 30.25 -38.52
CA TYR A 380 -17.68 30.91 -38.68
C TYR A 380 -17.45 31.55 -40.06
N ASN A 381 -18.44 31.52 -40.96
CA ASN A 381 -18.33 32.00 -42.34
C ASN A 381 -17.06 31.48 -43.05
N LEU A 382 -16.84 30.17 -42.99
CA LEU A 382 -15.69 29.53 -43.64
C LEU A 382 -16.02 29.28 -45.12
N ASP A 383 -15.32 29.94 -46.02
CA ASP A 383 -15.36 29.66 -47.45
C ASP A 383 -14.48 28.44 -47.75
N VAL A 384 -15.11 27.32 -48.11
CA VAL A 384 -14.43 26.06 -48.47
C VAL A 384 -14.99 25.49 -49.76
#